data_AF-A0A0K2XPY0-F1
#
_entry.id   AF-A0A0K2XPY0-F1
#
_cell.length_a   1.000
_cell.length_b   1.000
_cell.length_c   1.000
_cell.angle_alpha   90.00
_cell.angle_beta   90.00
_cell.angle_gamma   90.00
#
_symmetry.space_group_name_H-M   'P 1'
#
loop_
_entity.id
_entity.type
_entity.pdbx_description
1 polymer ?
#
loop_
_entity_poly.entity_id
_entity_poly.type
_entity_poly.pdbx_seq_one_letter_code
_entity_poly.pdbx_strand_id
1 'polypeptide(L)' 'MRLGSLLAALFLVGCSPSVVYQKVYLPTKCHVKKAPRPSADLDTLEYLQELLVYVEILEKDLEHCTKQEPQETPK' A
#
# COMPACT_ATOMS: atom_id res chain seq x y z
N MET A 1 -24.50 9.68 -40.53
CA MET A 1 -24.11 8.47 -39.76
C MET A 1 -22.66 8.47 -39.27
N ARG A 2 -21.71 9.17 -39.92
CA ARG A 2 -20.28 9.16 -39.51
C ARG A 2 -19.97 10.00 -38.25
N LEU A 3 -20.71 11.08 -38.01
CA LEU A 3 -20.47 11.98 -36.88
C LEU A 3 -20.84 11.36 -35.52
N GLY A 4 -21.92 10.59 -35.47
CA GLY A 4 -22.35 9.91 -34.23
C GLY A 4 -21.38 8.82 -33.76
N SER A 5 -20.73 8.12 -34.71
CA SER A 5 -19.71 7.11 -34.39
C SER A 5 -18.42 7.72 -33.84
N LEU A 6 -18.03 8.91 -34.30
CA LEU A 6 -16.88 9.64 -33.77
C LEU A 6 -17.12 10.15 -32.34
N LEU A 7 -18.34 10.62 -32.04
CA LEU A 7 -18.70 11.04 -30.69
C LEU A 7 -18.67 9.89 -29.69
N ALA A 8 -19.17 8.71 -30.08
CA ALA A 8 -19.15 7.52 -29.23
C ALA A 8 -17.73 7.03 -28.92
N ALA A 9 -16.79 7.17 -29.87
CA ALA A 9 -15.39 6.79 -29.67
C ALA A 9 -14.68 7.67 -28.63
N LEU A 10 -15.07 8.95 -28.49
CA LEU A 10 -14.50 9.86 -27.50
C LEU A 10 -14.93 9.50 -26.06
N PHE A 11 -16.10 8.90 -25.87
CA PHE A 11 -16.56 8.42 -24.55
C PHE A 11 -15.83 7.17 -24.06
N LEU A 12 -15.20 6.40 -24.96
CA LEU A 12 -14.39 5.23 -24.61
C LEU A 12 -12.98 5.60 -24.14
N VAL A 13 -12.54 6.85 -24.34
CA VAL A 13 -11.31 7.38 -23.75
C VAL A 13 -11.63 7.80 -22.31
N GLY A 14 -11.80 6.81 -21.44
CA GLY A 14 -12.11 7.02 -20.03
C GLY A 14 -11.04 7.91 -19.37
N CYS A 15 -11.49 8.96 -18.69
CA CYS A 15 -10.65 9.78 -17.82
C CYS A 15 -10.30 8.95 -16.58
N SER A 16 -9.30 8.08 -16.70
CA SER A 16 -8.73 7.40 -15.54
C SER A 16 -7.83 8.41 -14.81
N PRO A 17 -8.06 8.69 -13.50
CA PRO A 17 -7.15 9.55 -12.76
C PRO A 17 -5.76 8.93 -12.80
N SER A 18 -4.80 9.66 -13.39
CA SER A 18 -3.40 9.23 -13.38
C SER A 18 -2.96 9.07 -11.93
N VAL A 19 -2.36 7.94 -11.59
CA VAL A 19 -1.86 7.68 -10.25
C VAL A 19 -0.69 8.63 -9.99
N VAL A 20 -0.93 9.69 -9.22
CA VAL A 20 0.11 10.64 -8.80
C VAL A 20 0.67 10.16 -7.47
N TYR A 21 1.85 9.57 -7.51
CA TYR A 21 2.57 9.18 -6.29
C TYR A 21 3.13 10.43 -5.61
N GLN A 22 2.58 10.78 -4.45
CA GLN A 22 3.14 11.82 -3.60
C GLN A 22 4.23 11.22 -2.70
N LYS A 23 5.41 11.84 -2.71
CA LYS A 23 6.45 11.56 -1.73
C LYS A 23 6.04 12.20 -0.41
N VAL A 24 5.39 11.42 0.45
CA VAL A 24 5.10 11.81 1.83
C VAL A 24 6.32 11.54 2.71
N TYR A 25 6.60 12.44 3.65
CA TYR A 25 7.65 12.25 4.65
C TYR A 25 7.26 11.09 5.57
N LEU A 26 7.83 9.91 5.35
CA LEU A 26 7.78 8.82 6.32
C LEU A 26 8.84 9.11 7.38
N PRO A 27 8.50 9.20 8.68
CA PRO A 27 9.49 9.41 9.73
C PRO A 27 10.50 8.24 9.71
N THR A 28 11.70 8.51 9.19
CA THR A 28 12.66 7.47 8.74
C THR A 28 13.46 6.82 9.88
N LYS A 29 13.01 6.87 11.14
CA LYS A 29 13.81 6.40 12.28
C LYS A 29 13.04 5.50 13.23
N CYS A 30 12.25 4.57 12.68
CA CYS A 30 11.68 3.50 13.49
C CYS A 30 12.55 2.24 13.36
N HIS A 31 13.12 1.78 14.48
CA HIS A 31 13.96 0.58 14.53
C HIS A 31 13.10 -0.70 14.62
N VAL A 32 12.27 -0.95 13.60
CA VAL A 32 11.46 -2.18 13.51
C VAL A 32 12.06 -3.16 12.50
N LYS A 33 12.02 -4.45 12.83
CA LYS A 33 12.45 -5.52 11.92
C LYS A 33 11.38 -5.70 10.87
N LYS A 34 11.74 -5.57 9.59
CA LYS A 34 10.80 -5.79 8.48
C LYS A 34 10.18 -7.19 8.56
N ALA A 35 8.87 -7.25 8.71
CA ALA A 35 8.11 -8.50 8.64
C ALA A 35 8.21 -9.13 7.22
N PRO A 36 8.37 -10.45 7.11
CA PRO A 36 8.33 -11.13 5.83
C PRO A 36 6.92 -11.05 5.25
N ARG A 37 6.82 -10.73 3.97
CA ARG A 37 5.54 -10.71 3.26
C ARG A 37 5.08 -12.15 3.00
N PRO A 38 3.78 -12.47 3.12
CA PRO A 38 3.25 -13.75 2.69
C PRO A 38 3.59 -14.05 1.23
N SER A 39 3.79 -15.33 0.92
CA SER A 39 4.18 -15.74 -0.43
C SER A 39 3.00 -15.61 -1.39
N ALA A 40 3.28 -15.22 -2.64
CA ALA A 40 2.24 -15.10 -3.66
C ALA A 40 1.77 -16.46 -4.21
N ASP A 41 2.50 -17.53 -3.87
CA ASP A 41 2.25 -18.88 -4.37
C ASP A 41 1.29 -19.69 -3.47
N LEU A 42 0.82 -19.11 -2.36
CA LEU A 42 -0.14 -19.75 -1.44
C LEU A 42 -1.53 -19.89 -2.08
N ASP A 43 -2.27 -20.91 -1.64
CA ASP A 43 -3.70 -20.98 -1.94
C ASP A 43 -4.44 -19.77 -1.34
N THR A 44 -5.57 -19.40 -1.94
CA THR A 44 -6.31 -18.19 -1.62
C THR A 44 -6.66 -18.04 -0.14
N LEU A 45 -7.10 -19.11 0.54
CA LEU A 45 -7.46 -19.05 1.96
C LEU A 45 -6.22 -18.98 2.87
N GLU A 46 -5.18 -19.74 2.53
CA GLU A 46 -3.91 -19.72 3.27
C GLU A 46 -3.26 -18.33 3.16
N TYR A 47 -3.24 -17.76 1.95
CA TYR A 47 -2.74 -16.41 1.70
C TYR A 47 -3.51 -15.38 2.51
N LEU A 48 -4.84 -15.48 2.58
CA LEU A 48 -5.65 -14.56 3.35
C LEU A 48 -5.32 -14.63 4.84
N GLN A 49 -5.14 -15.84 5.38
CA GLN A 49 -4.76 -16.04 6.77
C GLN A 49 -3.38 -15.42 7.09
N GLU A 50 -2.36 -15.70 6.27
CA GLU A 50 -1.04 -15.11 6.47
C GLU A 50 -1.05 -13.59 6.29
N LEU A 51 -1.88 -13.09 5.37
CA LEU A 51 -2.03 -11.66 5.12
C LEU A 51 -2.63 -10.94 6.33
N LEU A 52 -3.61 -11.55 7.01
CA LEU A 52 -4.19 -10.98 8.23
C LEU A 52 -3.15 -10.87 9.34
N VAL A 53 -2.34 -11.92 9.54
CA VAL A 53 -1.23 -11.89 10.52
C VAL A 53 -0.19 -10.82 10.14
N TYR A 54 0.16 -10.71 8.86
CA TYR A 54 1.08 -9.69 8.35
C TYR A 54 0.58 -8.28 8.65
N VAL A 55 -0.71 -8.01 8.46
CA VAL A 55 -1.32 -6.70 8.74
C VAL A 55 -1.31 -6.40 10.23
N GLU A 56 -1.63 -7.37 11.10
CA GLU A 56 -1.60 -7.17 12.57
C GLU A 56 -0.19 -6.75 13.05
N ILE A 57 0.86 -7.37 12.50
CA ILE A 57 2.24 -7.00 12.82
C ILE A 57 2.52 -5.56 12.37
N LEU A 58 2.12 -5.21 11.15
CA LEU A 58 2.32 -3.86 10.62
C LEU A 58 1.58 -2.79 11.44
N GLU A 59 0.37 -3.08 11.92
CA GLU A 59 -0.39 -2.16 12.77
C GLU A 59 0.34 -1.91 14.09
N LYS A 60 0.85 -2.96 14.73
CA LYS A 60 1.65 -2.85 15.97
C LYS A 60 2.95 -2.08 15.76
N ASP A 61 3.65 -2.35 14.66
CA ASP A 61 4.86 -1.61 14.29
C ASP A 61 4.52 -0.14 14.06
N LEU A 62 3.45 0.16 13.32
CA LEU A 62 3.03 1.52 13.02
C LEU A 62 2.66 2.29 14.29
N GLU A 63 1.94 1.67 15.21
CA GLU A 63 1.66 2.24 16.53
C GLU A 63 2.94 2.56 17.30
N HIS A 64 3.91 1.63 17.32
CA HIS A 64 5.20 1.86 17.96
C HIS A 64 5.96 3.02 17.31
N CYS A 65 5.93 3.12 15.99
CA CYS A 65 6.63 4.15 15.24
C CYS A 65 5.98 5.53 15.33
N THR A 66 4.67 5.61 15.63
CA THR A 66 3.90 6.86 15.62
C THR A 66 3.63 7.43 17.01
N LYS A 67 3.68 6.60 18.05
CA LYS A 67 3.72 7.08 19.44
C LYS A 67 5.01 7.89 19.59
N GLN A 68 4.87 9.18 19.91
CA GLN A 68 5.95 10.17 19.98
C GLN A 68 6.90 9.88 21.16
N GLU A 69 7.67 8.80 21.10
CA GLU A 69 8.79 8.60 22.01
C GLU A 69 10.11 8.96 21.29
N PRO A 70 11.05 9.64 21.96
CA PRO A 70 12.39 9.84 21.43
C PRO A 70 13.03 8.46 21.27
N GLN A 71 13.18 7.99 20.03
CA GLN A 71 13.88 6.76 19.72
C GLN A 71 15.36 6.93 20.12
N GLU A 72 15.74 6.37 21.27
CA GLU A 72 17.15 6.27 21.67
C GLU A 72 17.90 5.44 20.63
N THR A 73 18.88 6.09 20.00
CA THR A 73 19.87 5.46 19.13
C THR A 73 20.64 4.38 19.91
N PRO A 74 20.70 3.12 19.43
CA PRO A 74 21.62 2.14 19.96
C PRO A 74 23.07 2.64 19.83
N LYS A 75 23.79 2.71 20.94
CA LYS A 75 25.20 3.11 21.04
C LYS A 75 26.14 2.00 20.60
#